data_AF-A0A2V9DMK9-F1
#
_entry.id   AF-A0A2V9DMK9-F1
#
_cell.length_a   1.000
_cell.length_b   1.000
_cell.length_c   1.000
_cell.angle_alpha   90.00
_cell.angle_beta   90.00
_cell.angle_gamma   90.00
#
_symmetry.space_group_name_H-M   'P 1'
#
loop_
_entity.id
_entity.type
_entity.pdbx_description
1 polymer ?
#
loop_
_entity_poly.entity_id
_entity_poly.type
_entity_poly.pdbx_seq_one_letter_code
_entity_poly.pdbx_strand_id
1 'polypeptide(L)'
;MRKRRALIASPLEWQMTAAPVPHPAQPVAAERGGTQLRTPRPVVLVDSRERNPFSFARFRGWFAGVEKRPLKLGDYSLDGLEEVCVVERKDLSDLVHSLTVERSTFLDRLRRMSRYPQRLLVITAALSQVKSPYSYSNVSPNKITQSLVAVQAGLQVPFLCVETHELGEEIVASYLYQVFLYQWVEAHDYGRFLVEDDL
;
A
#
# COMPACT_ATOMS: atom_id res chain seq x y z
N MET A 1 -44.14 -6.30 -3.35
CA MET A 1 -43.06 -5.29 -3.32
C MET A 1 -42.63 -4.97 -4.75
N ARG A 2 -42.87 -3.73 -5.20
CA ARG A 2 -42.57 -3.27 -6.56
C ARG A 2 -41.06 -3.04 -6.70
N LYS A 3 -40.34 -3.88 -7.45
CA LYS A 3 -38.92 -3.68 -7.79
C LYS A 3 -38.80 -2.32 -8.49
N ARG A 4 -38.23 -1.32 -7.81
CA ARG A 4 -37.84 -0.06 -8.44
C ARG A 4 -36.77 -0.41 -9.47
N ARG A 5 -37.11 -0.26 -10.75
CA ARG A 5 -36.16 -0.38 -11.85
C ARG A 5 -35.19 0.79 -11.70
N ALA A 6 -33.91 0.52 -11.50
CA ALA A 6 -32.89 1.56 -11.48
C ALA A 6 -32.94 2.29 -12.83
N LEU A 7 -33.12 3.61 -12.81
CA LEU A 7 -33.27 4.43 -14.02
C LEU A 7 -31.96 4.58 -14.81
N ILE A 8 -30.86 4.02 -14.30
CA ILE A 8 -29.55 4.03 -14.92
C ILE A 8 -29.02 2.59 -14.78
N ALA A 9 -28.96 1.85 -15.89
CA ALA A 9 -28.16 0.63 -15.93
C ALA A 9 -26.69 1.02 -15.81
N SER A 10 -25.87 0.20 -15.14
CA SER A 10 -24.42 0.42 -15.11
C SER A 10 -23.91 0.58 -16.55
N PRO A 11 -23.24 1.69 -16.90
CA PRO A 11 -22.72 1.88 -18.25
C PRO A 11 -21.56 0.93 -18.58
N LEU A 12 -21.05 0.21 -17.57
CA LEU A 12 -19.93 -0.72 -17.68
C LEU A 12 -20.41 -2.14 -17.44
N GLU A 13 -19.98 -3.07 -18.31
CA GLU A 13 -19.98 -4.50 -18.01
C GLU A 13 -19.00 -4.75 -16.86
N TRP A 14 -19.51 -5.20 -15.73
CA TRP A 14 -18.66 -5.54 -14.59
C TRP A 14 -17.97 -6.87 -14.88
N GLN A 15 -16.67 -6.82 -15.17
CA GLN A 15 -15.85 -8.03 -15.25
C GLN A 15 -15.64 -8.57 -13.84
N MET A 16 -16.43 -9.57 -13.45
CA MET A 16 -16.41 -10.15 -12.11
C MET A 16 -15.26 -11.16 -11.90
N THR A 17 -14.54 -11.53 -12.97
CA THR A 17 -13.41 -12.44 -12.94
C THR A 17 -12.13 -11.67 -13.25
N ALA A 18 -11.31 -11.43 -12.23
CA ALA A 18 -9.98 -10.85 -12.37
C ALA A 18 -8.95 -11.92 -12.78
N ALA A 19 -8.03 -11.55 -13.66
CA ALA A 19 -6.91 -12.39 -14.09
C ALA A 19 -5.63 -11.51 -14.09
N PRO A 20 -5.03 -11.24 -12.92
CA PRO A 20 -3.85 -10.39 -12.84
C PRO A 20 -2.68 -11.02 -13.60
N VAL A 21 -1.91 -10.17 -14.29
CA VAL A 21 -0.68 -10.56 -14.98
C VAL A 21 0.48 -10.69 -13.97
N PRO A 22 1.58 -11.37 -14.33
CA PRO A 22 2.79 -11.39 -13.50
C PRO A 22 3.35 -9.98 -13.26
N HIS A 23 4.03 -9.80 -12.12
CA HIS A 23 4.74 -8.57 -11.81
C HIS A 23 5.77 -8.21 -12.90
N PRO A 24 6.08 -6.92 -13.10
CA PRO A 24 7.09 -6.53 -14.08
C PRO A 24 8.48 -7.06 -13.70
N ALA A 25 9.32 -7.31 -14.72
CA ALA A 25 10.67 -7.82 -14.52
C ALA A 25 11.62 -6.77 -13.93
N GLN A 26 11.39 -5.50 -14.24
CA GLN A 26 12.17 -4.35 -13.76
C GLN A 26 11.25 -3.37 -13.04
N PRO A 27 11.75 -2.64 -12.03
CA PRO A 27 10.99 -1.57 -11.44
C PRO A 27 10.89 -0.39 -12.41
N VAL A 28 10.11 0.62 -12.04
CA VAL A 28 10.03 1.88 -12.79
C VAL A 28 11.43 2.47 -13.05
N ALA A 29 11.64 2.94 -14.27
CA ALA A 29 12.84 3.66 -14.65
C ALA A 29 12.58 5.17 -14.54
N ALA A 30 13.57 5.95 -14.09
CA ALA A 30 13.52 7.39 -14.28
C ALA A 30 14.28 7.76 -15.56
N GLU A 31 13.67 8.54 -16.43
CA GLU A 31 14.31 9.05 -17.64
C GLU A 31 14.42 10.59 -17.61
N ARG A 32 15.52 11.15 -18.13
CA ARG A 32 15.69 12.59 -18.31
C ARG A 32 16.25 12.88 -19.68
N GLY A 33 15.48 13.59 -20.50
CA GLY A 33 15.87 13.91 -21.89
C GLY A 33 16.14 12.68 -22.75
N GLY A 34 15.36 11.60 -22.58
CA GLY A 34 15.52 10.34 -23.30
C GLY A 34 16.70 9.47 -22.83
N THR A 35 17.32 9.80 -21.68
CA THR A 35 18.36 8.97 -21.06
C THR A 35 17.86 8.40 -19.74
N GLN A 36 17.89 7.07 -19.62
CA GLN A 36 17.60 6.38 -18.37
C GLN A 36 18.66 6.70 -17.31
N LEU A 37 18.22 7.18 -16.15
CA LEU A 37 19.09 7.44 -15.02
C LEU A 37 19.53 6.13 -14.36
N ARG A 38 20.83 6.03 -14.06
CA ARG A 38 21.37 4.91 -13.28
C ARG A 38 21.25 5.23 -11.80
N THR A 39 20.17 4.75 -11.18
CA THR A 39 19.95 4.92 -9.74
C THR A 39 20.51 3.73 -8.95
N PRO A 40 20.96 3.93 -7.69
CA PRO A 40 21.29 2.82 -6.82
C PRO A 40 20.03 2.02 -6.48
N ARG A 41 20.21 0.80 -5.98
CA ARG A 41 19.09 0.01 -5.47
C ARG A 41 18.90 0.27 -3.97
N PRO A 42 17.67 0.53 -3.50
CA PRO A 42 17.44 0.72 -2.08
C PRO A 42 17.52 -0.59 -1.28
N VAL A 43 17.68 -0.48 0.04
CA VAL A 43 17.51 -1.59 0.98
C VAL A 43 16.13 -1.47 1.64
N VAL A 44 15.32 -2.53 1.55
CA VAL A 44 14.02 -2.58 2.21
C VAL A 44 14.20 -2.96 3.67
N LEU A 45 13.55 -2.21 4.56
CA LEU A 45 13.48 -2.57 5.97
C LEU A 45 12.14 -3.22 6.26
N VAL A 46 12.18 -4.33 6.98
CA VAL A 46 11.01 -5.09 7.43
C VAL A 46 11.01 -5.09 8.95
N ASP A 47 9.87 -4.72 9.56
CA ASP A 47 9.74 -4.78 11.00
C ASP A 47 9.91 -6.21 11.51
N SER A 48 10.85 -6.40 12.44
CA SER A 48 11.16 -7.73 12.99
C SER A 48 10.02 -8.39 13.76
N ARG A 49 8.96 -7.65 14.13
CA ARG A 49 7.79 -8.19 14.85
C ARG A 49 6.66 -8.58 13.91
N GLU A 50 6.75 -8.26 12.62
CA GLU A 50 5.77 -8.69 11.62
C GLU A 50 5.85 -10.22 11.46
N ARG A 51 4.73 -10.89 11.71
CA ARG A 51 4.69 -12.37 11.79
C ARG A 51 4.69 -13.02 10.42
N ASN A 52 4.06 -12.39 9.43
CA ASN A 52 3.96 -12.91 8.07
C ASN A 52 4.44 -11.86 7.06
N PRO A 53 5.72 -11.45 7.09
CA PRO A 53 6.19 -10.35 6.28
C PRO A 53 6.24 -10.73 4.79
N PHE A 54 6.10 -9.72 3.93
CA PHE A 54 6.50 -9.86 2.53
C PHE A 54 8.00 -10.17 2.44
N SER A 55 8.35 -11.10 1.55
CA SER A 55 9.72 -11.61 1.40
C SER A 55 10.60 -10.72 0.51
N PHE A 56 9.95 -10.03 -0.44
CA PHE A 56 10.52 -9.34 -1.59
C PHE A 56 11.41 -10.21 -2.49
N ALA A 57 11.45 -11.53 -2.28
CA ALA A 57 12.38 -12.44 -2.97
C ALA A 57 12.12 -12.56 -4.48
N ARG A 58 10.89 -12.27 -4.93
CA ARG A 58 10.50 -12.28 -6.34
C ARG A 58 10.97 -11.05 -7.13
N PHE A 59 11.34 -9.96 -6.45
CA PHE A 59 11.81 -8.71 -7.07
C PHE A 59 13.33 -8.65 -7.16
N ARG A 60 13.92 -9.71 -7.71
CA ARG A 60 15.39 -9.79 -7.86
C ARG A 60 15.89 -8.62 -8.69
N GLY A 61 16.86 -7.89 -8.15
CA GLY A 61 17.45 -6.73 -8.82
C GLY A 61 16.67 -5.43 -8.68
N TRP A 62 15.56 -5.40 -7.93
CA TRP A 62 14.91 -4.15 -7.54
C TRP A 62 15.59 -3.53 -6.33
N PHE A 63 15.95 -4.37 -5.36
CA PHE A 63 16.55 -3.95 -4.09
C PHE A 63 17.99 -4.44 -3.96
N ALA A 64 18.81 -3.69 -3.23
CA ALA A 64 20.16 -4.11 -2.84
C ALA A 64 20.11 -5.21 -1.77
N GLY A 65 19.05 -5.22 -0.96
CA GLY A 65 18.80 -6.22 0.07
C GLY A 65 17.50 -5.97 0.82
N VAL A 66 17.19 -6.89 1.73
CA VAL A 66 16.09 -6.80 2.70
C VAL A 66 16.69 -7.01 4.09
N GLU A 67 16.48 -6.06 4.99
CA GLU A 67 16.95 -6.12 6.38
C GLU A 67 15.77 -6.22 7.33
N LYS A 68 15.84 -7.16 8.28
CA LYS A 68 14.85 -7.29 9.36
C LYS A 68 15.37 -6.62 10.62
N ARG A 69 14.69 -5.58 11.08
CA ARG A 69 14.99 -4.91 12.37
C ARG A 69 13.75 -4.25 12.97
N PRO A 70 13.74 -3.91 14.26
CA PRO A 70 12.62 -3.16 14.83
C PRO A 70 12.50 -1.77 14.20
N LEU A 71 11.32 -1.44 13.67
CA LEU A 71 10.95 -0.12 13.19
C LEU A 71 10.24 0.68 14.28
N LYS A 72 10.36 2.02 14.24
CA LYS A 72 9.64 2.91 15.16
C LYS A 72 8.12 2.89 14.91
N LEU A 73 7.72 2.64 13.66
CA LEU A 73 6.35 2.66 13.18
C LEU A 73 6.26 1.91 11.83
N GLY A 74 5.12 1.28 11.56
CA GLY A 74 4.89 0.53 10.33
C GLY A 74 5.56 -0.85 10.33
N ASP A 75 5.31 -1.58 9.25
CA ASP A 75 5.84 -2.91 8.99
C ASP A 75 6.94 -2.88 7.93
N TYR A 76 6.95 -1.86 7.06
CA TYR A 76 7.98 -1.68 6.05
C TYR A 76 8.42 -0.22 5.92
N SER A 77 9.70 -0.06 5.59
CA SER A 77 10.32 1.22 5.24
C SER A 77 11.55 0.96 4.36
N LEU A 78 12.41 1.98 4.19
CA LEU A 78 13.65 1.92 3.44
C LEU A 78 14.81 2.44 4.30
N ASP A 79 15.98 1.83 4.15
CA ASP A 79 17.19 2.28 4.84
C ASP A 79 17.56 3.72 4.44
N GLY A 80 17.76 4.57 5.44
CA GLY A 80 18.04 6.00 5.25
C GLY A 80 16.80 6.87 5.02
N LEU A 81 15.60 6.28 4.90
CA LEU A 81 14.33 6.98 4.67
C LEU A 81 13.26 6.63 5.71
N GLU A 82 13.65 6.14 6.88
CA GLU A 82 12.71 5.68 7.93
C GLU A 82 11.89 6.78 8.57
N GLU A 83 12.27 8.04 8.42
CA GLU A 83 11.49 9.21 8.85
C GLU A 83 10.66 9.81 7.69
N VAL A 84 10.83 9.28 6.47
CA VAL A 84 10.17 9.75 5.24
C VAL A 84 9.06 8.79 4.82
N CYS A 85 9.33 7.47 4.85
CA CYS A 85 8.47 6.43 4.32
C CYS A 85 8.01 5.46 5.39
N VAL A 86 6.70 5.23 5.48
CA VAL A 86 6.11 4.22 6.36
C VAL A 86 4.99 3.46 5.64
N VAL A 87 5.07 2.13 5.66
CA VAL A 87 4.00 1.26 5.18
C VAL A 87 3.54 0.39 6.33
N GLU A 88 2.24 0.41 6.62
CA GLU A 88 1.58 -0.52 7.54
C GLU A 88 0.76 -1.49 6.70
N ARG A 89 0.84 -2.78 7.01
CA ARG A 89 0.05 -3.84 6.38
C ARG A 89 -0.91 -4.44 7.41
N LYS A 90 -2.14 -4.71 6.98
CA LYS A 90 -3.09 -5.53 7.74
C LYS A 90 -3.75 -6.57 6.85
N ASP A 91 -3.99 -7.76 7.37
CA ASP A 91 -4.98 -8.65 6.78
C ASP A 91 -6.40 -8.24 7.20
N LEU A 92 -7.41 -8.91 6.63
CA LEU A 92 -8.81 -8.56 6.89
C LEU A 92 -9.20 -8.75 8.36
N SER A 93 -8.78 -9.86 8.99
CA SER A 93 -9.08 -10.14 10.39
C SER A 93 -8.47 -9.11 11.32
N ASP A 94 -7.18 -8.79 11.11
CA ASP A 94 -6.45 -7.80 11.89
C ASP A 94 -6.99 -6.39 11.68
N LEU A 95 -7.44 -6.06 10.47
CA LEU A 95 -8.13 -4.80 10.20
C LEU A 95 -9.44 -4.69 10.98
N VAL A 96 -10.29 -5.71 10.90
CA VAL A 96 -11.58 -5.73 11.61
C VAL A 96 -11.33 -5.63 13.12
N HIS A 97 -10.38 -6.39 13.64
CA HIS A 97 -10.00 -6.37 15.05
C HIS A 97 -9.48 -4.99 15.47
N SER A 98 -8.52 -4.43 14.74
CA SER A 98 -7.91 -3.14 15.07
C SER A 98 -8.86 -1.96 14.93
N LEU A 99 -9.88 -2.03 14.08
CA LEU A 99 -10.89 -0.96 13.96
C LEU A 99 -12.02 -1.06 14.99
N THR A 100 -12.06 -2.14 15.78
CA THR A 100 -13.15 -2.44 16.70
C THR A 100 -12.66 -2.62 18.13
N VAL A 101 -11.83 -3.63 18.39
CA VAL A 101 -11.30 -3.97 19.72
C VAL A 101 -10.14 -3.06 20.09
N GLU A 102 -9.12 -2.94 19.23
CA GLU A 102 -7.90 -2.15 19.51
C GLU A 102 -7.95 -0.75 18.87
N ARG A 103 -9.16 -0.20 18.76
CA ARG A 103 -9.43 1.00 17.95
C ARG A 103 -8.59 2.21 18.35
N SER A 104 -8.44 2.49 19.64
CA SER A 104 -7.63 3.63 20.12
C SER A 104 -6.17 3.49 19.69
N THR A 105 -5.55 2.34 19.97
CA THR A 105 -4.16 2.04 19.62
C THR A 105 -3.93 2.15 18.12
N PHE A 106 -4.83 1.62 17.31
CA PHE A 106 -4.69 1.68 15.86
C PHE A 106 -4.88 3.10 15.31
N LEU A 107 -5.85 3.87 15.83
CA LEU A 107 -6.01 5.27 15.42
C LEU A 107 -4.82 6.13 15.83
N ASP A 108 -4.21 5.90 17.00
CA ASP A 108 -3.00 6.60 17.42
C ASP A 108 -1.80 6.26 16.52
N ARG A 109 -1.68 5.00 16.12
CA ARG A 109 -0.70 4.59 15.12
C ARG A 109 -0.89 5.31 13.78
N LEU A 110 -2.12 5.36 13.26
CA LEU A 110 -2.44 6.05 12.01
C LEU A 110 -2.19 7.58 12.10
N ARG A 111 -2.46 8.21 13.25
CA ARG A 111 -2.10 9.63 13.52
C ARG A 111 -0.60 9.88 13.56
N ARG A 112 0.19 8.88 13.96
CA ARG A 112 1.66 8.97 13.87
C ARG A 112 2.09 8.82 12.41
N MET A 113 1.51 7.87 11.67
CA MET A 113 1.80 7.69 10.25
C MET A 113 1.44 8.93 9.43
N SER A 114 0.37 9.67 9.80
CA SER A 114 -0.04 10.88 9.10
C SER A 114 0.99 12.02 9.13
N ARG A 115 2.06 11.90 9.93
CA ARG A 115 3.16 12.86 9.97
C ARG A 115 4.24 12.56 8.93
N TYR A 116 4.22 11.37 8.34
CA TYR A 116 5.20 10.95 7.35
C TYR A 116 4.85 11.51 5.97
N PRO A 117 5.82 12.02 5.21
CA PRO A 117 5.61 12.46 3.84
C PRO A 117 5.07 11.34 2.94
N GLN A 118 5.62 10.13 3.06
CA GLN A 118 5.23 8.95 2.31
C GLN A 118 4.66 7.93 3.29
N ARG A 119 3.36 7.65 3.16
CA ARG A 119 2.62 6.82 4.09
C ARG A 119 1.61 5.98 3.32
N LEU A 120 1.48 4.70 3.68
CA LEU A 120 0.51 3.82 3.04
C LEU A 120 -0.01 2.77 4.01
N LEU A 121 -1.33 2.57 4.04
CA LEU A 121 -1.97 1.43 4.69
C LEU A 121 -2.35 0.38 3.63
N VAL A 122 -1.76 -0.79 3.69
CA VAL A 122 -2.04 -1.88 2.76
C VAL A 122 -2.91 -2.93 3.44
N ILE A 123 -4.06 -3.24 2.85
CA ILE A 123 -5.00 -4.22 3.36
C ILE A 123 -4.96 -5.43 2.43
N THR A 124 -4.46 -6.57 2.90
CA THR A 124 -4.39 -7.81 2.12
C THR A 124 -5.77 -8.50 2.05
N ALA A 125 -6.70 -7.85 1.35
CA ALA A 125 -8.02 -8.34 0.99
C ALA A 125 -8.59 -7.49 -0.14
N ALA A 126 -9.53 -8.04 -0.91
CA ALA A 126 -10.30 -7.25 -1.86
C ALA A 126 -11.24 -6.28 -1.12
N LEU A 127 -11.47 -5.08 -1.68
CA LEU A 127 -12.42 -4.12 -1.07
C LEU A 127 -13.85 -4.70 -1.00
N SER A 128 -14.24 -5.54 -1.95
CA SER A 128 -15.51 -6.28 -1.94
C SER A 128 -15.62 -7.24 -0.75
N GLN A 129 -14.53 -7.89 -0.35
CA GLN A 129 -14.46 -8.71 0.86
C GLN A 129 -14.54 -7.86 2.12
N VAL A 130 -13.83 -6.72 2.17
CA VAL A 130 -13.95 -5.74 3.27
C VAL A 130 -15.41 -5.28 3.42
N LYS A 131 -16.15 -5.19 2.31
CA LYS A 131 -17.56 -4.77 2.28
C LYS A 131 -18.57 -5.91 2.53
N SER A 132 -18.12 -7.13 2.76
CA SER A 132 -18.95 -8.33 2.94
C SER A 132 -18.98 -8.79 4.41
N PRO A 133 -20.00 -9.55 4.84
CA PRO A 133 -20.07 -10.10 6.19
C PRO A 133 -18.86 -10.96 6.55
N TYR A 134 -18.43 -10.93 7.81
CA TYR A 134 -17.29 -11.69 8.31
C TYR A 134 -17.77 -12.93 9.06
N SER A 135 -17.23 -14.11 8.75
CA SER A 135 -17.61 -15.36 9.42
C SER A 135 -17.23 -15.38 10.92
N TYR A 136 -16.26 -14.56 11.31
CA TYR A 136 -15.68 -14.50 12.66
C TYR A 136 -16.10 -13.25 13.44
N SER A 137 -16.96 -12.37 12.90
CA SER A 137 -17.33 -11.11 13.56
C SER A 137 -18.71 -10.60 13.13
N ASN A 138 -19.51 -10.15 14.11
CA ASN A 138 -20.81 -9.52 13.87
C ASN A 138 -20.72 -8.01 13.57
N VAL A 139 -19.51 -7.48 13.40
CA VAL A 139 -19.29 -6.06 13.08
C VAL A 139 -19.82 -5.75 11.69
N SER A 140 -20.56 -4.65 11.57
CA SER A 140 -21.06 -4.20 10.27
C SER A 140 -19.91 -3.85 9.32
N PRO A 141 -19.82 -4.50 8.14
CA PRO A 141 -18.82 -4.16 7.13
C PRO A 141 -18.88 -2.69 6.69
N ASN A 142 -20.07 -2.09 6.72
CA ASN A 142 -20.25 -0.66 6.47
C ASN A 142 -19.43 0.22 7.44
N LYS A 143 -19.39 -0.14 8.73
CA LYS A 143 -18.61 0.62 9.74
C LYS A 143 -17.12 0.50 9.51
N ILE A 144 -16.65 -0.67 9.06
CA ILE A 144 -15.23 -0.89 8.69
C ILE A 144 -14.87 -0.03 7.48
N THR A 145 -15.65 -0.11 6.40
CA THR A 145 -15.43 0.73 5.20
C THR A 145 -15.49 2.22 5.53
N GLN A 146 -16.46 2.67 6.32
CA GLN A 146 -16.58 4.07 6.73
C GLN A 146 -15.37 4.53 7.55
N SER A 147 -14.82 3.67 8.41
CA SER A 147 -13.61 3.97 9.15
C SER A 147 -12.40 4.16 8.23
N LEU A 148 -12.24 3.29 7.22
CA LEU A 148 -11.16 3.44 6.22
C LEU A 148 -11.28 4.76 5.45
N VAL A 149 -12.48 5.09 4.97
CA VAL A 149 -12.74 6.36 4.27
C VAL A 149 -12.47 7.56 5.18
N ALA A 150 -12.86 7.49 6.45
CA ALA A 150 -12.59 8.55 7.42
C ALA A 150 -11.09 8.72 7.72
N VAL A 151 -10.33 7.62 7.79
CA VAL A 151 -8.87 7.66 7.93
C VAL A 151 -8.22 8.31 6.70
N GLN A 152 -8.64 7.91 5.50
CA GLN A 152 -8.13 8.50 4.26
C GLN A 152 -8.45 9.98 4.15
N ALA A 153 -9.69 10.40 4.39
CA ALA A 153 -10.09 11.80 4.25
C ALA A 153 -9.57 12.66 5.40
N GLY A 154 -9.63 12.17 6.64
CA GLY A 154 -9.35 12.95 7.84
C GLY A 154 -7.88 12.96 8.26
N LEU A 155 -7.18 11.82 8.14
CA LEU A 155 -5.76 11.72 8.47
C LEU A 155 -4.86 11.78 7.24
N GLN A 156 -5.43 11.81 6.03
CA GLN A 156 -4.68 11.76 4.77
C GLN A 156 -3.74 10.55 4.73
N VAL A 157 -4.15 9.42 5.31
CA VAL A 157 -3.44 8.14 5.19
C VAL A 157 -4.13 7.34 4.10
N PRO A 158 -3.56 7.26 2.89
CA PRO A 158 -4.15 6.48 1.82
C PRO A 158 -4.14 5.01 2.20
N PHE A 159 -5.17 4.29 1.77
CA PHE A 159 -5.20 2.84 1.88
C PHE A 159 -5.38 2.18 0.52
N LEU A 160 -4.79 0.99 0.36
CA LEU A 160 -5.00 0.13 -0.79
C LEU A 160 -5.50 -1.24 -0.31
N CYS A 161 -6.49 -1.77 -1.00
CA CYS A 161 -6.94 -3.15 -0.84
C CYS A 161 -6.26 -3.98 -1.92
N VAL A 162 -5.41 -4.91 -1.50
CA VAL A 162 -4.64 -5.80 -2.39
C VAL A 162 -5.16 -7.21 -2.19
N GLU A 163 -5.76 -7.76 -3.24
CA GLU A 163 -6.61 -8.95 -3.19
C GLU A 163 -5.89 -10.20 -2.68
N THR A 164 -4.58 -10.29 -2.92
CA THR A 164 -3.73 -11.42 -2.55
C THR A 164 -2.46 -10.97 -1.85
N HIS A 165 -1.78 -11.91 -1.19
CA HIS A 165 -0.49 -11.67 -0.55
C HIS A 165 0.57 -11.27 -1.58
N GLU A 166 0.58 -11.95 -2.73
CA GLU A 166 1.50 -11.72 -3.84
C GLU A 166 1.34 -10.33 -4.44
N LEU A 167 0.09 -9.91 -4.68
CA LEU A 167 -0.20 -8.58 -5.20
C LEU A 167 0.12 -7.51 -4.16
N GLY A 168 -0.10 -7.79 -2.88
CA GLY A 168 0.32 -6.89 -1.80
C GLY A 168 1.83 -6.71 -1.74
N GLU A 169 2.58 -7.79 -1.86
CA GLU A 169 4.04 -7.78 -1.94
C GLU A 169 4.52 -6.95 -3.14
N GLU A 170 3.89 -7.08 -4.31
CA GLU A 170 4.18 -6.27 -5.50
C GLU A 170 3.87 -4.80 -5.34
N ILE A 171 2.68 -4.45 -4.85
CA ILE A 171 2.30 -3.05 -4.67
C ILE A 171 3.21 -2.36 -3.63
N VAL A 172 3.56 -3.05 -2.55
CA VAL A 172 4.50 -2.52 -1.56
C VAL A 172 5.90 -2.37 -2.15
N ALA A 173 6.39 -3.35 -2.92
CA ALA A 173 7.69 -3.25 -3.58
C ALA A 173 7.75 -2.06 -4.54
N SER A 174 6.74 -1.91 -5.41
CA SER A 174 6.64 -0.81 -6.36
C SER A 174 6.53 0.54 -5.66
N TYR A 175 5.70 0.64 -4.61
CA TYR A 175 5.56 1.88 -3.83
C TYR A 175 6.87 2.29 -3.16
N LEU A 176 7.54 1.36 -2.46
CA LEU A 176 8.81 1.64 -1.80
C LEU A 176 9.86 2.05 -2.83
N TYR A 177 9.99 1.33 -3.94
CA TYR A 177 10.94 1.68 -4.99
C TYR A 177 10.67 3.07 -5.58
N GLN A 178 9.40 3.40 -5.86
CA GLN A 178 9.02 4.71 -6.37
C GLN A 178 9.39 5.83 -5.40
N VAL A 179 9.12 5.63 -4.10
CA VAL A 179 9.47 6.60 -3.05
C VAL A 179 10.97 6.83 -3.01
N PHE A 180 11.77 5.76 -3.02
CA PHE A 180 13.22 5.88 -3.11
C PHE A 180 13.65 6.64 -4.37
N LEU A 181 13.11 6.28 -5.53
CA LEU A 181 13.48 6.86 -6.81
C LEU A 181 13.25 8.38 -6.78
N TYR A 182 12.09 8.81 -6.29
CA TYR A 182 11.76 10.23 -6.14
C TYR A 182 12.69 10.96 -5.16
N GLN A 183 13.02 10.36 -4.02
CA GLN A 183 13.99 10.95 -3.09
C GLN A 183 15.38 11.07 -3.74
N TRP A 184 15.80 10.06 -4.49
CA TRP A 184 17.10 10.05 -5.14
C TRP A 184 17.19 11.10 -6.25
N VAL A 185 16.21 11.18 -7.16
CA VAL A 185 16.22 12.17 -8.25
C VAL A 185 16.12 13.60 -7.73
N GLU A 186 15.35 13.82 -6.66
CA GLU A 186 15.23 15.13 -6.00
C GLU A 186 16.57 15.54 -5.37
N ALA A 187 17.27 14.63 -4.69
CA ALA A 187 18.56 14.89 -4.06
C ALA A 187 19.72 15.10 -5.06
N HIS A 188 19.54 14.76 -6.34
CA HIS A 188 20.54 14.90 -7.40
C HIS A 188 20.11 15.92 -8.47
N ASP A 189 19.21 16.85 -8.13
CA ASP A 189 18.77 17.97 -8.98
C ASP A 189 18.14 17.57 -10.32
N TYR A 190 17.66 16.33 -10.44
CA TYR A 190 16.90 15.86 -11.61
C TYR A 190 15.42 16.25 -11.56
N GLY A 191 14.97 16.91 -10.48
CA GLY A 191 13.59 17.36 -10.29
C GLY A 191 12.60 16.23 -9.95
N ARG A 192 11.65 16.54 -9.08
CA ARG A 192 10.55 15.64 -8.67
C ARG A 192 9.32 15.90 -9.53
N PHE A 193 9.37 15.48 -10.78
CA PHE A 193 8.22 15.57 -11.68
C PHE A 193 7.87 14.18 -12.19
N LEU A 194 6.57 13.87 -12.16
CA LEU A 194 5.98 12.97 -13.14
C LEU A 194 6.07 13.73 -14.47
N VAL A 195 7.11 13.48 -15.26
CA VAL A 195 7.12 13.94 -16.65
C VAL A 195 6.15 13.04 -17.42
N GLU A 196 5.52 13.54 -18.48
CA GLU A 196 4.53 12.77 -19.27
C GLU A 196 5.10 11.43 -19.78
N ASP A 197 6.43 11.36 -19.99
CA ASP A 197 7.17 10.15 -20.37
C ASP A 197 7.51 9.19 -19.21
N ASP A 198 7.25 9.56 -17.94
CA ASP A 198 7.49 8.73 -16.75
C ASP A 198 6.26 7.85 -16.37
N LEU A 199 5.16 7.87 -17.15
CA LEU A 199 3.90 7.12 -16.93
C LEU A 199 3.63 6.05 -18.00
#